data_AF-A0A9R1X066-F1
#
_entry.id   AF-A0A9R1X066-F1
#
_cell.length_a   1.000
_cell.length_b   1.000
_cell.length_c   1.000
_cell.angle_alpha   90.00
_cell.angle_beta   90.00
_cell.angle_gamma   90.00
#
_symmetry.space_group_name_H-M   'P 1'
#
loop_
_entity.id
_entity.type
_entity.pdbx_description
1 polymer ?
#
loop_
_entity_poly.entity_id
_entity_poly.type
_entity_poly.pdbx_seq_one_letter_code
_entity_poly.pdbx_strand_id
1 'polypeptide(L)'
;MSFITHATILVFVFPYLVFATKISTDVNAPKAFFVFGDSLVDNGNNNFLITSARADSPPYGIDYPSHRPTGRFSNGKNIPDIIG
;
A
#
# COMPACT_ATOMS: atom_id res chain seq x y z
N MET A 1 -27.03 -32.58 33.08
CA MET A 1 -25.79 -31.78 33.15
C MET A 1 -25.26 -31.36 31.79
N SER A 2 -25.23 -32.22 30.76
CA SER A 2 -24.71 -31.82 29.44
C SER A 2 -25.58 -30.77 28.73
N PHE A 3 -26.91 -30.81 28.82
CA PHE A 3 -27.75 -29.81 28.14
C PHE A 3 -27.45 -28.36 28.59
N ILE A 4 -27.22 -28.16 29.89
CA ILE A 4 -26.93 -26.84 30.47
C ILE A 4 -25.57 -26.32 30.01
N THR A 5 -24.55 -27.19 29.87
CA THR A 5 -23.22 -26.79 29.40
C THR A 5 -23.19 -26.42 27.92
N HIS A 6 -24.01 -27.05 27.07
CA HIS A 6 -24.13 -26.65 25.66
C HIS A 6 -24.84 -25.30 25.52
N ALA A 7 -25.89 -25.07 26.32
CA ALA A 7 -26.62 -23.81 26.33
C ALA A 7 -25.74 -22.63 26.78
N THR A 8 -24.91 -22.80 27.80
CA THR A 8 -23.98 -21.75 28.25
C THR A 8 -22.91 -21.45 27.21
N ILE A 9 -22.33 -22.45 26.55
CA ILE A 9 -21.37 -22.24 25.47
C ILE A 9 -21.99 -21.42 24.33
N LEU A 10 -23.22 -21.74 23.92
CA LEU A 10 -23.91 -20.99 22.86
C LEU A 10 -24.17 -19.53 23.24
N VAL A 11 -24.56 -19.25 24.49
CA VAL A 11 -24.87 -17.88 24.93
C VAL A 11 -23.63 -16.99 25.01
N PHE A 12 -22.48 -17.55 25.41
CA PHE A 12 -21.26 -16.74 25.63
C PHE A 12 -20.28 -16.75 24.46
N VAL A 13 -20.14 -17.87 23.75
CA VAL A 13 -19.15 -18.02 22.67
C VAL A 13 -19.69 -17.51 21.34
N PHE A 14 -20.98 -17.71 21.07
CA PHE A 14 -21.57 -17.33 19.78
C PHE A 14 -21.58 -15.81 19.53
N PRO A 15 -21.97 -14.93 20.48
CA PRO A 15 -21.93 -13.48 20.25
C PRO A 15 -20.50 -12.96 20.11
N TYR A 16 -19.55 -13.58 20.81
CA TYR A 16 -18.12 -13.24 20.71
C TYR A 16 -17.57 -13.56 19.31
N LEU A 17 -17.93 -14.72 18.74
CA LEU A 17 -17.57 -15.09 17.36
C LEU A 17 -18.20 -14.15 16.32
N VAL A 18 -19.44 -13.71 16.52
CA VAL A 18 -20.11 -12.75 15.62
C VAL A 18 -19.46 -11.36 15.69
N PHE A 19 -19.01 -10.93 16.86
CA PHE A 19 -18.30 -9.66 17.01
C PHE A 19 -16.89 -9.70 16.38
N ALA A 20 -16.16 -10.81 16.57
CA ALA A 20 -14.82 -11.01 16.02
C ALA A 20 -14.79 -11.09 14.48
N THR A 21 -15.91 -11.45 13.84
CA THR A 21 -16.02 -11.64 12.38
C THR A 21 -16.55 -10.41 11.63
N LYS A 22 -16.59 -9.23 12.27
CA LYS A 22 -16.89 -7.98 11.55
C LYS A 22 -15.76 -7.63 10.59
N ILE A 23 -15.85 -8.16 9.37
CA ILE A 23 -15.02 -7.72 8.24
C ILE A 23 -15.64 -6.43 7.72
N SER A 24 -14.99 -5.30 7.99
CA SER A 24 -15.30 -4.04 7.34
C SER A 24 -14.89 -4.13 5.87
N THR A 25 -15.79 -4.54 5.00
CA THR A 25 -15.60 -4.41 3.54
C THR A 25 -15.93 -2.98 3.16
N ASP A 26 -14.97 -2.07 3.33
CA ASP A 26 -15.11 -0.75 2.72
C ASP A 26 -14.98 -0.92 1.20
N VAL A 27 -16.11 -0.91 0.52
CA VAL A 27 -16.20 -1.00 -0.95
C VAL A 27 -15.55 0.20 -1.64
N ASN A 28 -15.26 1.27 -0.90
CA ASN A 28 -14.58 2.48 -1.35
C ASN A 28 -13.13 2.57 -0.82
N ALA A 29 -12.60 1.51 -0.21
CA ALA A 29 -11.20 1.50 0.20
C ALA A 29 -10.29 1.76 -1.01
N PRO A 30 -9.20 2.54 -0.86
CA PRO A 30 -8.21 2.72 -1.92
C PRO A 30 -7.71 1.38 -2.42
N LYS A 31 -7.68 1.20 -3.74
CA LYS A 31 -7.15 -0.02 -4.34
C LYS A 31 -5.64 0.01 -4.26
N ALA A 32 -5.04 -1.03 -3.71
CA ALA A 32 -3.60 -1.21 -3.78
C ALA A 32 -3.21 -1.68 -5.19
N PHE A 33 -2.20 -1.04 -5.77
CA PHE A 33 -1.59 -1.47 -7.03
C PHE A 33 -0.21 -2.05 -6.76
N PHE A 34 0.05 -3.23 -7.33
CA PHE A 34 1.40 -3.78 -7.43
C PHE A 34 1.94 -3.43 -8.81
N VAL A 35 2.96 -2.58 -8.83
CA VAL A 35 3.53 -2.04 -10.07
C VAL A 35 4.89 -2.66 -10.30
N PHE A 36 5.03 -3.33 -11.43
CA PHE A 36 6.28 -3.96 -11.88
C PHE A 36 6.75 -3.28 -13.16
N GLY A 37 8.06 -3.09 -13.31
CA GLY A 37 8.64 -2.49 -14.50
C GLY A 37 10.07 -2.01 -14.27
N ASP A 38 10.45 -1.00 -15.04
CA ASP A 38 11.77 -0.38 -15.04
C ASP A 38 11.73 1.06 -14.49
N SER A 39 12.68 1.89 -14.92
CA SER A 39 12.79 3.30 -14.55
C SER A 39 11.52 4.12 -14.79
N LEU A 40 10.66 3.75 -15.74
CA LEU A 40 9.41 4.47 -16.05
C LEU A 40 8.37 4.37 -14.93
N VAL A 41 8.48 3.37 -14.06
CA VAL A 41 7.58 3.16 -12.94
C VAL A 41 8.29 3.18 -11.59
N ASP A 42 9.61 3.35 -11.59
CA ASP A 42 10.40 3.48 -10.36
C ASP A 42 10.14 4.84 -9.69
N ASN A 43 9.83 4.79 -8.39
CA ASN A 43 9.58 5.94 -7.54
C ASN A 43 10.70 6.19 -6.52
N GLY A 44 11.85 5.53 -6.68
CA GLY A 44 13.05 5.72 -5.87
C GLY A 44 13.59 4.44 -5.25
N ASN A 45 13.09 3.28 -5.64
CA ASN A 45 13.55 1.98 -5.14
C ASN A 45 15.05 1.79 -5.38
N ASN A 46 15.55 2.22 -6.54
CA ASN A 46 16.96 2.08 -6.87
C ASN A 46 17.91 2.94 -6.03
N ASN A 47 17.42 4.00 -5.38
CA ASN A 47 18.25 4.85 -4.53
C ASN A 47 18.77 4.10 -3.29
N PHE A 48 18.19 2.95 -2.97
CA PHE A 48 18.59 2.08 -1.86
C PHE A 48 19.52 0.92 -2.28
N LEU A 49 19.83 0.79 -3.57
CA LEU A 49 20.66 -0.30 -4.11
C LEU A 49 22.04 0.19 -4.53
N ILE A 50 23.06 -0.66 -4.49
CA ILE A 50 24.41 -0.35 -5.01
C ILE A 50 24.39 -0.43 -6.55
N THR A 51 23.82 0.60 -7.18
CA THR A 51 23.69 0.74 -8.63
C THR A 51 23.93 2.19 -9.03
N SER A 52 24.38 2.40 -10.28
CA SER A 52 24.46 3.74 -10.90
C SER A 52 23.12 4.22 -11.45
N ALA A 53 22.15 3.32 -11.63
CA ALA A 53 20.81 3.65 -12.09
C ALA A 53 20.00 4.25 -10.95
N ARG A 54 20.30 5.51 -10.57
CA ARG A 54 19.61 6.24 -9.50
C ARG A 54 19.02 7.54 -9.99
N ALA A 55 17.87 7.90 -9.44
CA ALA A 55 17.18 9.16 -9.72
C ALA A 55 17.26 10.12 -8.51
N ASP A 56 18.46 10.19 -7.92
CA ASP A 56 18.81 10.99 -6.74
C ASP A 56 19.67 12.22 -7.06
N SER A 57 19.81 12.57 -8.34
CA SER A 57 20.62 13.69 -8.83
C SER A 57 19.94 14.43 -10.00
N PRO A 58 20.37 15.67 -10.33
CA PRO A 58 19.88 16.37 -11.51
C PRO A 58 20.12 15.57 -12.80
N PRO A 59 19.22 15.64 -13.81
CA PRO A 59 18.13 16.62 -13.95
C PRO A 59 16.82 16.23 -13.26
N TYR A 60 16.73 15.06 -12.62
CA TYR A 60 15.46 14.52 -12.12
C TYR A 60 14.81 15.44 -11.09
N GLY A 61 13.51 15.71 -11.28
CA GLY A 61 12.75 16.58 -10.40
C GLY A 61 13.05 18.07 -10.54
N ILE A 62 13.78 18.52 -11.58
CA ILE A 62 14.09 19.95 -11.75
C ILE A 62 12.85 20.82 -11.94
N ASP A 63 11.79 20.28 -12.57
CA ASP A 63 10.52 21.00 -12.79
C ASP A 63 9.54 20.89 -11.60
N TYR A 64 9.91 20.16 -10.52
CA TYR A 64 9.11 20.16 -9.30
C TYR A 64 9.29 21.48 -8.53
N PRO A 65 8.28 21.94 -7.75
CA PRO A 65 8.43 23.12 -6.90
C PRO A 65 9.62 23.04 -5.93
N SER A 66 10.00 21.84 -5.50
CA SER A 66 11.16 21.61 -4.64
C SER A 66 12.51 21.75 -5.36
N HIS A 67 12.54 21.64 -6.69
CA HIS A 67 13.75 21.58 -7.52
C HIS A 67 14.77 20.54 -7.03
N ARG A 68 14.27 19.46 -6.42
CA ARG A 68 15.07 18.37 -5.82
C ARG A 68 14.73 17.05 -6.48
N PRO A 69 15.71 16.13 -6.60
CA PRO A 69 15.46 14.77 -7.07
C PRO A 69 14.36 14.09 -6.25
N THR A 70 13.40 13.48 -6.96
CA THR A 70 12.21 12.87 -6.36
C THR A 70 12.30 11.35 -6.27
N GLY A 71 13.38 10.75 -6.78
CA GLY A 71 13.49 9.29 -6.97
C GLY A 71 12.84 8.77 -8.25
N ARG A 72 12.18 9.62 -9.03
CA ARG A 72 11.61 9.26 -10.34
C ARG A 72 12.58 9.61 -11.46
N PHE A 73 12.71 8.75 -12.45
CA PHE A 73 13.48 9.03 -13.68
C PHE A 73 12.76 10.00 -14.62
N SER A 74 12.22 11.09 -14.08
CA SER A 74 11.47 12.10 -14.80
C SER A 74 11.46 13.44 -14.04
N ASN A 75 10.96 14.48 -14.69
CA ASN A 75 10.71 15.78 -14.05
C ASN A 75 9.28 15.92 -13.52
N GLY A 76 8.51 14.83 -13.53
CA GLY A 76 7.10 14.83 -13.18
C GLY A 76 6.65 13.56 -12.48
N LYS A 77 5.33 13.39 -12.42
CA LYS A 77 4.70 12.15 -11.97
C LYS A 77 4.89 11.06 -13.02
N ASN A 78 5.16 9.84 -12.56
CA ASN A 78 5.12 8.66 -13.40
C ASN A 78 3.68 8.15 -13.50
N ILE A 79 3.41 7.24 -14.45
CA ILE A 79 2.07 6.66 -14.65
C ILE A 79 1.44 6.14 -13.34
N PRO A 80 2.18 5.41 -12.46
CA PRO A 80 1.63 4.95 -11.18
C PRO A 80 1.12 6.06 -10.25
N ASP A 81 1.72 7.25 -10.30
CA ASP A 81 1.31 8.39 -9.46
C ASP A 81 0.05 9.11 -9.96
N ILE A 82 -0.41 8.76 -11.17
CA ILE A 82 -1.57 9.34 -11.83
C ILE A 82 -2.76 8.38 -11.74
N ILE A 83 -2.51 7.07 -11.87
CA ILE A 83 -3.56 6.04 -11.85
C ILE A 83 -3.86 5.49 -10.45
N GLY A 84 -2.93 5.69 -9.51
CA GLY A 84 -3.00 5.22 -8.12
C GLY A 84 -3.80 6.12 -7.21
#